data_AF-A0A8S1L2R3-F1
#
_entry.id   AF-A0A8S1L2R3-F1
#
_cell.length_a   1.000
_cell.length_b   1.000
_cell.length_c   1.000
_cell.angle_alpha   90.00
_cell.angle_beta   90.00
_cell.angle_gamma   90.00
#
_symmetry.space_group_name_H-M   'P 1'
#
loop_
_entity.id
_entity.type
_entity.pdbx_description
1 polymer ?
#
loop_
_entity_poly.entity_id
_entity_poly.type
_entity_poly.pdbx_seq_one_letter_code
_entity_poly.pdbx_strand_id
1 'polypeptide(L)'
;MKTQTNKNSSHRQFFIIRNESAAIIRRHQQCQPSLQTPISFFVYGQSLAPPKQKNINNKPTLREIKFKTILKQIKQKLSHLKREQQEIKQQVIENSQIFKSNLQQIKSTQQFNINSLEQYFCVQTKFFQEDISKLKQQIELINFQVSGLL
;
A
#
# COMPACT_ATOMS: atom_id res chain seq x y z
N MET A 1 -47.03 34.45 -44.77
CA MET A 1 -48.42 34.33 -44.28
C MET A 1 -48.59 33.02 -43.51
N LYS A 2 -49.68 32.86 -42.74
CA LYS A 2 -49.95 31.66 -41.90
C LYS A 2 -50.55 30.48 -42.69
N THR A 3 -50.71 29.36 -41.97
CA THR A 3 -51.59 28.17 -42.20
C THR A 3 -51.16 27.17 -43.30
N GLN A 4 -51.40 25.84 -43.20
CA GLN A 4 -51.98 25.02 -42.11
C GLN A 4 -51.49 23.54 -42.13
N THR A 5 -51.90 22.73 -41.14
CA THR A 5 -51.71 21.25 -41.05
C THR A 5 -52.99 20.46 -41.39
N ASN A 6 -52.90 19.32 -42.09
CA ASN A 6 -53.61 18.10 -41.66
C ASN A 6 -53.23 16.78 -42.41
N LYS A 7 -53.08 15.73 -41.59
CA LYS A 7 -53.44 14.30 -41.78
C LYS A 7 -53.68 13.74 -43.20
N ASN A 8 -52.99 12.63 -43.50
CA ASN A 8 -53.67 11.30 -43.48
C ASN A 8 -52.67 10.13 -43.48
N SER A 9 -52.79 9.26 -42.49
CA SER A 9 -52.07 7.96 -42.43
C SER A 9 -52.85 6.93 -43.26
N SER A 10 -52.52 6.76 -44.54
CA SER A 10 -53.19 5.73 -45.35
C SER A 10 -52.65 4.33 -45.04
N HIS A 11 -53.61 3.43 -44.95
CA HIS A 11 -53.51 2.03 -44.52
C HIS A 11 -52.58 1.23 -45.45
N ARG A 12 -51.45 0.70 -44.95
CA ARG A 12 -50.65 -0.30 -45.69
C ARG A 12 -51.45 -1.60 -45.80
N GLN A 13 -52.00 -1.87 -46.99
CA GLN A 13 -52.54 -3.18 -47.34
C GLN A 13 -51.39 -4.19 -47.41
N PHE A 14 -51.49 -5.27 -46.66
CA PHE A 14 -50.63 -6.45 -46.80
C PHE A 14 -51.49 -7.64 -47.22
N PHE A 15 -51.14 -8.27 -48.34
CA PHE A 15 -51.85 -9.43 -48.85
C PHE A 15 -51.58 -10.65 -47.97
N ILE A 16 -52.64 -11.31 -47.48
CA ILE A 16 -52.54 -12.56 -46.73
C ILE A 16 -52.36 -13.70 -47.73
N ILE A 17 -51.11 -14.13 -47.95
CA ILE A 17 -50.83 -15.40 -48.65
C ILE A 17 -51.23 -16.54 -47.71
N ARG A 18 -52.29 -17.27 -48.07
CA ARG A 18 -52.73 -18.46 -47.32
C ARG A 18 -51.73 -19.59 -47.56
N ASN A 19 -50.88 -19.85 -46.57
CA ASN A 19 -49.96 -20.99 -46.56
C ASN A 19 -50.42 -21.97 -45.48
N GLU A 20 -51.25 -22.94 -45.87
CA GLU A 20 -52.04 -23.77 -44.95
C GLU A 20 -51.16 -24.71 -44.09
N SER A 21 -49.95 -25.00 -44.56
CA SER A 21 -48.90 -25.75 -43.87
C SER A 21 -48.48 -25.13 -42.52
N ALA A 22 -48.70 -23.83 -42.30
CA ALA A 22 -48.34 -23.15 -41.06
C ALA A 22 -49.33 -23.38 -39.90
N ALA A 23 -50.48 -24.03 -40.13
CA ALA A 23 -51.50 -24.26 -39.12
C ALA A 23 -51.10 -25.30 -38.06
N ILE A 24 -50.27 -26.29 -38.44
CA ILE A 24 -49.92 -27.44 -37.58
C ILE A 24 -48.93 -27.03 -36.48
N ILE A 25 -47.95 -26.17 -36.80
CA ILE A 25 -46.93 -25.69 -35.84
C ILE A 25 -47.56 -24.83 -34.71
N ARG A 26 -48.67 -24.13 -34.99
CA ARG A 26 -49.32 -23.24 -34.01
C ARG A 26 -49.98 -23.98 -32.84
N ARG A 27 -50.33 -25.26 -32.98
CA ARG A 27 -50.97 -26.03 -31.89
C ARG A 27 -50.04 -26.36 -30.73
N HIS A 28 -48.72 -26.40 -30.95
CA HIS A 28 -47.75 -26.74 -29.89
C HIS A 28 -47.06 -25.55 -29.20
N GLN A 29 -47.32 -24.30 -29.63
CA GLN A 29 -46.78 -23.11 -28.96
C GLN A 29 -47.78 -22.38 -28.04
N GLN A 30 -49.03 -22.84 -27.95
CA GLN A 30 -50.05 -22.26 -27.05
C GLN A 30 -50.15 -22.99 -25.70
N CYS A 31 -49.02 -23.09 -24.99
CA CYS A 31 -48.97 -23.29 -23.53
C CYS A 31 -47.86 -22.42 -22.91
N GLN A 32 -47.86 -21.12 -23.21
CA GLN A 32 -47.26 -20.17 -22.26
C GLN A 32 -48.15 -20.15 -21.02
N PRO A 33 -47.60 -20.26 -19.79
CA PRO A 33 -48.35 -19.93 -18.60
C PRO A 33 -48.75 -18.46 -18.71
N SER A 34 -50.05 -18.17 -18.69
CA SER A 34 -50.55 -16.80 -18.64
C SER A 34 -49.91 -16.09 -17.45
N LEU A 35 -49.28 -14.93 -17.68
CA LEU A 35 -48.76 -14.07 -16.62
C LEU A 35 -49.84 -13.87 -15.57
N GLN A 36 -49.67 -14.51 -14.41
CA GLN A 36 -50.62 -14.47 -13.32
C GLN A 36 -50.72 -13.02 -12.86
N THR A 37 -51.86 -12.38 -13.15
CA THR A 37 -52.09 -11.00 -12.74
C THR A 37 -52.06 -10.95 -11.22
N PRO A 38 -51.20 -10.11 -10.60
CA PRO A 38 -51.11 -10.07 -9.15
C PRO A 38 -52.46 -9.61 -8.58
N ILE A 39 -53.02 -10.42 -7.69
CA ILE A 39 -54.32 -10.16 -7.07
C ILE A 39 -54.20 -8.88 -6.23
N SER A 40 -54.82 -7.82 -6.71
CA SER A 40 -54.91 -6.53 -6.01
C SER A 40 -56.18 -6.51 -5.16
N PHE A 41 -56.01 -6.51 -3.84
CA PHE A 41 -57.10 -6.30 -2.90
C PHE A 41 -57.46 -4.81 -2.85
N PHE A 42 -58.75 -4.50 -2.96
CA PHE A 42 -59.28 -3.14 -2.84
C PHE A 42 -60.30 -3.06 -1.69
N VAL A 43 -60.27 -1.96 -0.94
CA VAL A 43 -61.26 -1.63 0.09
C VAL A 43 -61.74 -0.20 -0.18
N TYR A 44 -63.05 0.01 -0.29
CA TYR A 44 -63.68 1.28 -0.69
C TYR A 44 -63.05 1.94 -1.94
N GLY A 45 -62.69 1.12 -2.94
CA GLY A 45 -62.07 1.58 -4.18
C GLY A 45 -60.57 1.93 -4.08
N GLN A 46 -59.96 1.85 -2.90
CA GLN A 46 -58.53 2.06 -2.70
C GLN A 46 -57.77 0.73 -2.66
N SER A 47 -56.66 0.64 -3.39
CA SER A 47 -55.77 -0.52 -3.41
C SER A 47 -55.05 -0.68 -2.07
N LEU A 48 -55.15 -1.86 -1.44
CA LEU A 48 -54.37 -2.23 -0.25
C LEU A 48 -52.92 -2.59 -0.57
N ALA A 49 -52.56 -2.76 -1.85
CA ALA A 49 -51.16 -2.92 -2.23
C ALA A 49 -50.38 -1.64 -1.85
N PRO A 50 -49.22 -1.75 -1.17
CA PRO A 50 -48.47 -0.58 -0.73
C PRO A 50 -48.16 0.32 -1.93
N PRO A 51 -48.35 1.65 -1.80
CA PRO A 51 -48.15 2.55 -2.92
C PRO A 51 -46.69 2.43 -3.39
N LYS A 52 -46.50 2.06 -4.67
CA LYS A 52 -45.17 2.06 -5.29
C LYS A 52 -44.54 3.42 -5.05
N GLN A 53 -43.51 3.47 -4.19
CA GLN A 53 -42.74 4.68 -3.96
C GLN A 53 -42.21 5.15 -5.31
N LYS A 54 -42.81 6.21 -5.86
CA LYS A 54 -42.26 6.89 -7.03
C LYS A 54 -40.92 7.45 -6.57
N ASN A 55 -39.82 6.94 -7.13
CA ASN A 55 -38.49 7.50 -6.98
C ASN A 55 -38.45 8.89 -7.62
N ILE A 56 -38.99 9.89 -6.92
CA ILE A 56 -39.03 11.28 -7.34
C ILE A 56 -37.64 11.87 -7.04
N ASN A 57 -36.76 11.74 -8.02
CA ASN A 57 -35.49 12.47 -8.14
C ASN A 57 -34.55 12.35 -6.92
N ASN A 58 -33.84 11.23 -6.80
CA ASN A 58 -32.59 11.13 -6.01
C ASN A 58 -31.44 11.93 -6.67
N LYS A 59 -31.66 13.22 -6.95
CA LYS A 59 -30.58 14.16 -7.26
C LYS A 59 -30.01 14.64 -5.92
N PRO A 60 -28.73 14.39 -5.62
CA PRO A 60 -28.17 14.70 -4.32
C PRO A 60 -28.25 16.20 -4.04
N THR A 61 -28.59 16.57 -2.80
CA THR A 61 -28.74 17.98 -2.44
C THR A 61 -27.40 18.71 -2.51
N LEU A 62 -27.41 20.04 -2.66
CA LEU A 62 -26.17 20.83 -2.67
C LEU A 62 -25.34 20.64 -1.39
N ARG A 63 -25.98 20.32 -0.25
CA ARG A 63 -25.31 19.96 1.01
C ARG A 63 -24.61 18.61 0.91
N GLU A 64 -25.29 17.57 0.40
CA GLU A 64 -24.69 16.25 0.16
C GLU A 64 -23.53 16.30 -0.84
N ILE A 65 -23.66 17.09 -1.91
CA ILE A 65 -22.58 17.27 -2.89
C ILE A 65 -21.35 17.89 -2.21
N LYS A 66 -21.52 18.97 -1.44
CA LYS A 66 -20.44 19.60 -0.67
C LYS A 66 -19.82 18.65 0.37
N PHE A 67 -20.64 17.86 1.06
CA PHE A 67 -20.16 16.88 2.02
C PHE A 67 -19.35 15.76 1.34
N LYS A 68 -19.81 15.27 0.18
CA LYS A 68 -19.13 14.23 -0.62
C LYS A 68 -17.80 14.73 -1.21
N THR A 69 -17.70 16.01 -1.61
CA THR A 69 -16.41 16.58 -2.06
C THR A 69 -15.43 16.76 -0.90
N ILE A 70 -15.89 17.23 0.26
CA ILE A 70 -15.07 17.33 1.49
C ILE A 70 -14.54 15.93 1.89
N LEU A 71 -15.40 14.91 1.95
CA LEU A 71 -14.99 13.54 2.24
C LEU A 71 -13.95 13.00 1.24
N LYS A 72 -14.10 13.31 -0.06
CA LYS A 72 -13.11 12.93 -1.09
C LYS A 72 -11.75 13.60 -0.83
N GLN A 73 -11.74 14.89 -0.51
CA GLN A 73 -10.52 15.63 -0.16
C GLN A 73 -9.86 15.10 1.12
N ILE A 74 -10.63 14.81 2.16
CA ILE A 74 -10.13 14.20 3.40
C ILE A 74 -9.52 12.82 3.12
N LYS A 75 -10.19 11.97 2.33
CA LYS A 75 -9.66 10.65 1.93
C LYS A 75 -8.33 10.79 1.18
N GLN A 76 -8.21 11.76 0.27
CA GLN A 76 -6.96 12.04 -0.45
C GLN A 76 -5.85 12.49 0.49
N LYS A 77 -6.09 13.50 1.36
CA LYS A 77 -5.12 13.95 2.36
C LYS A 77 -4.67 12.83 3.29
N LEU A 78 -5.60 12.02 3.80
CA LEU A 78 -5.29 10.88 4.67
C LEU A 78 -4.46 9.80 3.95
N SER A 79 -4.71 9.57 2.65
CA SER A 79 -3.88 8.65 1.86
C SER A 79 -2.46 9.18 1.61
N HIS A 80 -2.30 10.50 1.50
CA HIS A 80 -0.99 11.15 1.36
C HIS A 80 -0.20 11.10 2.66
N LEU A 81 -0.81 11.49 3.79
CA LEU A 81 -0.19 11.43 5.12
C LEU A 81 0.24 10.00 5.49
N LYS A 82 -0.53 8.98 5.11
CA LYS A 82 -0.13 7.57 5.31
C LYS A 82 1.11 7.19 4.51
N ARG A 83 1.30 7.75 3.31
CA ARG A 83 2.49 7.52 2.49
C ARG A 83 3.70 8.23 3.10
N GLU A 84 3.57 9.51 3.46
CA GLU A 84 4.63 10.27 4.13
C GLU A 84 5.06 9.60 5.43
N GLN A 85 4.12 9.10 6.24
CA GLN A 85 4.42 8.33 7.45
C GLN A 85 5.22 7.05 7.16
N GLN A 86 4.92 6.36 6.05
CA GLN A 86 5.65 5.17 5.63
C GLN A 86 7.05 5.51 5.11
N GLU A 87 7.20 6.59 4.35
CA GLU A 87 8.49 7.11 3.85
C GLU A 87 9.39 7.55 5.01
N ILE A 88 8.87 8.32 5.97
CA ILE A 88 9.60 8.71 7.20
C ILE A 88 10.02 7.47 8.00
N LYS A 89 9.12 6.48 8.16
CA LYS A 89 9.46 5.23 8.87
C LYS A 89 10.60 4.48 8.18
N GLN A 90 10.61 4.45 6.84
CA GLN A 90 11.66 3.82 6.05
C GLN A 90 13.01 4.54 6.24
N GLN A 91 13.01 5.88 6.12
CA GLN A 91 14.21 6.71 6.34
C GLN A 91 14.78 6.54 7.76
N VAL A 92 13.93 6.44 8.79
CA VAL A 92 14.38 6.19 10.18
C VAL A 92 15.05 4.82 10.32
N ILE A 93 14.55 3.79 9.63
CA ILE A 93 15.15 2.44 9.64
C ILE A 93 16.52 2.48 8.94
N GLU A 94 16.61 3.10 7.77
CA GLU A 94 17.85 3.25 6.98
C GLU A 94 18.91 4.03 7.77
N ASN A 95 18.55 5.19 8.33
CA ASN A 95 19.44 5.98 9.18
C ASN A 95 19.91 5.20 10.43
N SER A 96 19.06 4.37 11.03
CA SER A 96 19.44 3.51 12.15
C SER A 96 20.44 2.42 11.74
N GLN A 97 20.29 1.85 10.54
CA GLN A 97 21.24 0.87 9.99
C GLN A 97 22.60 1.50 9.68
N ILE A 98 22.60 2.67 9.02
CA ILE A 98 23.82 3.45 8.74
C ILE A 98 24.55 3.80 10.04
N PHE A 99 23.83 4.29 11.06
CA PHE A 99 24.42 4.61 12.37
C PHE A 99 25.07 3.38 13.02
N LYS A 100 24.41 2.22 13.00
CA LYS A 100 24.97 0.96 13.53
C LYS A 100 26.25 0.53 12.78
N SER A 101 26.24 0.62 11.45
CA SER A 101 27.41 0.31 10.62
C SER A 101 28.59 1.22 10.95
N ASN A 102 28.37 2.54 11.02
CA ASN A 102 29.40 3.51 11.36
C ASN A 102 29.96 3.30 12.77
N LEU A 103 29.09 3.00 13.75
CA LEU A 103 29.51 2.67 15.12
C LEU A 103 30.38 1.41 15.16
N GLN A 104 30.04 0.38 14.38
CA GLN A 104 30.84 -0.84 14.28
C GLN A 104 32.21 -0.56 13.66
N GLN A 105 32.27 0.22 12.58
CA GLN A 105 33.53 0.61 11.94
C GLN A 105 34.45 1.39 12.89
N ILE A 106 33.90 2.38 13.62
CA ILE A 106 34.65 3.16 14.62
C ILE A 106 35.24 2.22 15.70
N LYS A 107 34.44 1.28 16.21
CA LYS A 107 34.91 0.30 17.21
C LYS A 107 36.03 -0.60 16.66
N SER A 108 35.92 -1.10 15.42
CA SER A 108 36.99 -1.90 14.82
C SER A 108 38.29 -1.12 14.63
N THR A 109 38.22 0.16 14.23
CA THR A 109 39.39 1.02 14.09
C THR A 109 40.03 1.33 15.45
N GLN A 110 39.22 1.57 16.48
CA GLN A 110 39.71 1.76 17.85
C GLN A 110 40.43 0.51 18.36
N GLN A 111 39.85 -0.69 18.17
CA GLN A 111 40.49 -1.95 18.57
C GLN A 111 41.79 -2.18 17.81
N PHE A 112 41.82 -1.94 16.50
CA PHE A 112 43.03 -2.07 15.69
C PHE A 112 44.16 -1.14 16.19
N ASN A 113 43.83 0.12 16.50
CA ASN A 113 44.78 1.09 17.02
C ASN A 113 45.32 0.70 18.40
N ILE A 114 44.45 0.22 19.30
CA ILE A 114 44.86 -0.27 20.63
C ILE A 114 45.81 -1.45 20.50
N ASN A 115 45.44 -2.48 19.72
CA ASN A 115 46.28 -3.65 19.49
C ASN A 115 47.65 -3.26 18.89
N SER A 116 47.67 -2.27 17.98
CA SER A 116 48.91 -1.78 17.35
C SER A 116 49.83 -1.07 18.36
N LEU A 117 49.27 -0.28 19.28
CA LEU A 117 50.01 0.36 20.36
C LEU A 117 50.54 -0.68 21.37
N GLU A 118 49.72 -1.65 21.77
CA GLU A 118 50.14 -2.76 22.65
C GLU A 118 51.30 -3.56 22.04
N GLN A 119 51.24 -3.87 20.74
CA GLN A 119 52.33 -4.52 20.02
C GLN A 119 53.60 -3.67 19.99
N TYR A 120 53.49 -2.37 19.69
CA TYR A 120 54.62 -1.44 19.69
C TYR A 120 55.29 -1.39 21.06
N PHE A 121 54.53 -1.18 22.13
CA PHE A 121 55.07 -1.13 23.49
C PHE A 121 55.66 -2.48 23.93
N CYS A 122 55.04 -3.60 23.60
CA CYS A 122 55.58 -4.94 23.87
C CYS A 122 56.96 -5.16 23.21
N VAL A 123 57.12 -4.71 21.95
CA VAL A 123 58.42 -4.76 21.25
C VAL A 123 59.44 -3.82 21.92
N GLN A 124 59.07 -2.59 22.26
CA GLN A 124 59.95 -1.66 22.98
C GLN A 124 60.40 -2.21 24.34
N THR A 125 59.48 -2.77 25.14
CA THR A 125 59.81 -3.37 26.44
C THR A 125 60.81 -4.53 26.32
N LYS A 126 60.73 -5.34 25.26
CA LYS A 126 61.73 -6.40 25.00
C LYS A 126 63.11 -5.83 24.74
N PHE A 127 63.24 -4.82 23.88
CA PHE A 127 64.53 -4.15 23.63
C PHE A 127 65.12 -3.56 24.93
N PHE A 128 64.32 -2.86 25.74
CA PHE A 128 64.79 -2.36 27.03
C PHE A 128 65.18 -3.47 28.01
N GLN A 129 64.46 -4.60 28.04
CA GLN A 129 64.83 -5.76 28.86
C GLN A 129 66.14 -6.40 28.41
N GLU A 130 66.39 -6.52 27.11
CA GLU A 130 67.66 -7.01 26.57
C GLU A 130 68.82 -6.08 26.94
N ASP A 131 68.67 -4.77 26.77
CA ASP A 131 69.73 -3.80 27.07
C ASP A 131 70.00 -3.67 28.57
N ILE A 132 68.97 -3.72 29.42
CA ILE A 132 69.13 -3.84 30.89
C ILE A 132 69.87 -5.13 31.25
N SER A 133 69.61 -6.24 30.55
CA SER A 133 70.28 -7.52 30.80
C SER A 133 71.76 -7.49 30.42
N LYS A 134 72.10 -6.89 29.26
CA LYS A 134 73.49 -6.64 28.84
C LYS A 134 74.22 -5.76 29.86
N LEU A 135 73.58 -4.68 30.33
CA LEU A 135 74.16 -3.77 31.32
C LEU A 135 74.44 -4.47 32.67
N LYS A 136 73.53 -5.33 33.13
CA LYS A 136 73.74 -6.14 34.34
C LYS A 136 74.96 -7.07 34.19
N GLN A 137 75.07 -7.78 33.07
CA GLN A 137 76.22 -8.64 32.78
C GLN A 137 77.55 -7.86 32.76
N GLN A 138 77.56 -6.63 32.19
CA GLN A 138 78.74 -5.76 32.23
C GLN A 138 79.12 -5.34 33.65
N ILE A 139 78.14 -5.00 34.49
CA ILE A 139 78.38 -4.64 35.90
C ILE A 139 78.92 -5.86 36.68
N GLU A 140 78.38 -7.05 36.47
CA GLU A 140 78.87 -8.29 37.09
C GLU A 140 80.32 -8.61 36.68
N LEU A 141 80.67 -8.44 35.41
CA LEU A 141 82.04 -8.61 34.92
C LEU A 141 83.02 -7.62 35.54
N ILE A 142 82.63 -6.34 35.66
CA ILE A 142 83.46 -5.31 36.31
C ILE A 142 83.66 -5.65 37.79
N ASN A 143 82.59 -6.02 38.51
CA ASN A 143 82.68 -6.40 39.92
C ASN A 143 83.59 -7.61 40.13
N PHE A 144 83.53 -8.61 39.23
CA PHE A 144 84.42 -9.78 39.26
C PHE A 144 85.90 -9.37 39.04
N GLN A 145 86.17 -8.53 38.05
CA GLN A 145 87.53 -8.03 37.77
C GLN A 145 88.12 -7.24 38.95
N VAL A 146 87.34 -6.33 39.56
CA VAL A 146 87.77 -5.56 40.74
C VAL A 146 88.01 -6.47 41.94
N SER A 147 87.14 -7.47 42.17
CA SER A 147 87.28 -8.41 43.28
C SER A 147 88.46 -9.37 43.14
N GLY A 148 88.96 -9.60 41.92
CA GLY A 148 90.17 -10.39 41.66
C GLY A 148 91.47 -9.58 41.63
N LEU A 149 91.40 -8.26 41.86
CA LEU A 149 92.54 -7.33 41.91
C LEU A 149 92.86 -6.84 43.34
N LEU A 150 92.09 -7.30 44.34
CA LEU A 150 92.24 -7.03 45.78
C LEU A 150 92.72 -8.29 46.52
#